data_AF-A0A2G9UZI1-F1
#
_entry.id   AF-A0A2G9UZI1-F1
#
_cell.length_a   1.000
_cell.length_b   1.000
_cell.length_c   1.000
_cell.angle_alpha   90.00
_cell.angle_beta   90.00
_cell.angle_gamma   90.00
#
_symmetry.space_group_name_H-M   'P 1'
#
loop_
_entity.id
_entity.type
_entity.pdbx_description
1 polymer ?
#
loop_
_entity_poly.entity_id
_entity_poly.type
_entity_poly.pdbx_seq_one_letter_code
_entity_poly.pdbx_strand_id
1 'polypeptide(L)'
;MSQICLFVLISLVLLDFTTSHVYYTKRDATLEKSCKIHRSPPVHHVMDQICLLCHEMFSHEAPNLRAECRSNCFRNDKFSTCMAMFSSKNRPAERDR
;
A
#
# COMPACT_ATOMS: atom_id res chain seq x y z
N MET A 1 -30.77 -20.04 29.71
CA MET A 1 -31.16 -19.33 28.47
C MET A 1 -30.22 -18.15 28.15
N SER A 2 -29.80 -17.34 29.14
CA SER A 2 -28.91 -16.19 28.91
C SER A 2 -27.50 -16.54 28.36
N GLN A 3 -26.83 -17.55 28.96
CA GLN A 3 -25.47 -17.96 28.54
C GLN A 3 -25.42 -18.57 27.13
N ILE A 4 -26.44 -19.35 26.75
CA ILE A 4 -26.52 -19.99 25.42
C ILE A 4 -26.63 -18.93 24.33
N CYS A 5 -27.38 -17.85 24.57
CA CYS A 5 -27.53 -16.75 23.63
C CYS A 5 -26.19 -16.01 23.40
N LEU A 6 -25.43 -15.78 24.48
CA LEU A 6 -24.08 -15.21 24.40
C LEU A 6 -23.13 -16.06 23.55
N PHE A 7 -23.12 -17.38 23.75
CA PHE A 7 -22.27 -18.27 22.95
C PHE A 7 -22.64 -18.24 21.47
N VAL A 8 -23.93 -18.24 21.12
CA VAL A 8 -24.39 -18.18 19.73
C VAL A 8 -23.99 -16.85 19.07
N LEU A 9 -24.16 -15.72 19.76
CA LEU A 9 -23.74 -14.41 19.24
C LEU A 9 -22.22 -14.34 19.01
N ILE A 10 -21.43 -14.86 19.95
CA ILE A 10 -19.97 -14.91 19.82
C ILE A 10 -19.56 -15.80 18.63
N SER A 11 -20.17 -16.97 18.48
CA SER A 11 -19.88 -17.86 17.34
C SER A 11 -20.22 -17.24 15.99
N LEU A 12 -21.35 -16.51 15.89
CA LEU A 12 -21.72 -15.80 14.66
C LEU A 12 -20.69 -14.71 14.31
N VAL A 13 -20.32 -13.88 15.28
CA VAL A 13 -19.33 -12.80 15.09
C VAL A 13 -17.94 -13.35 14.70
N LEU A 14 -17.51 -14.46 15.29
CA LEU A 14 -16.22 -15.09 14.98
C LEU A 14 -16.20 -15.73 13.58
N LEU A 15 -17.32 -16.30 13.12
CA LEU A 15 -17.45 -16.83 11.75
C LEU A 15 -17.38 -15.68 10.72
N ASP A 16 -18.02 -14.55 10.98
CA ASP A 16 -17.96 -13.38 10.09
C ASP A 16 -16.57 -12.72 10.04
N PHE A 17 -15.87 -12.68 11.18
CA PHE A 17 -14.52 -12.09 11.27
C PHE A 17 -13.48 -12.93 10.50
N THR A 18 -13.52 -14.25 10.65
CA THR A 18 -12.56 -15.15 9.98
C THR A 18 -12.75 -15.17 8.46
N THR A 19 -14.00 -15.19 7.98
CA THR A 19 -14.31 -15.15 6.54
C THR A 19 -13.89 -13.83 5.90
N SER A 20 -14.12 -12.70 6.58
CA SER A 20 -13.69 -11.38 6.11
C SER A 20 -12.16 -11.29 5.99
N HIS A 21 -11.41 -11.70 7.02
CA HIS A 21 -9.95 -11.65 7.00
C HIS A 21 -9.35 -12.56 5.91
N VAL A 22 -9.91 -13.75 5.71
CA VAL A 22 -9.49 -14.67 4.63
C VAL A 22 -9.82 -14.10 3.25
N TYR A 23 -10.96 -13.41 3.10
CA TYR A 23 -11.33 -12.77 1.84
C TYR A 23 -10.41 -11.58 1.50
N TYR A 24 -10.06 -10.76 2.48
CA TYR A 24 -9.12 -9.64 2.30
C TYR A 24 -7.71 -10.12 1.92
N THR A 25 -7.15 -11.07 2.68
CA THR A 25 -5.80 -11.62 2.40
C THR A 25 -5.72 -12.31 1.04
N LYS A 26 -6.78 -12.99 0.60
CA LYS A 26 -6.86 -13.60 -0.73
C LYS A 26 -6.88 -12.56 -1.85
N ARG A 27 -7.58 -11.43 -1.67
CA ARG A 27 -7.60 -10.33 -2.64
C ARG A 27 -6.23 -9.72 -2.83
N ASP A 28 -5.54 -9.42 -1.74
CA ASP A 28 -4.16 -8.90 -1.77
C ASP A 28 -3.22 -9.89 -2.47
N ALA A 29 -3.31 -11.18 -2.15
CA ALA A 29 -2.51 -12.22 -2.80
C ALA A 29 -2.81 -12.37 -4.31
N THR A 30 -4.06 -12.17 -4.74
CA THR A 30 -4.41 -12.19 -6.18
C THR A 30 -3.98 -10.93 -6.92
N LEU A 31 -4.02 -9.77 -6.26
CA LEU A 31 -3.55 -8.50 -6.83
C LEU A 31 -2.02 -8.51 -6.98
N GLU A 32 -1.30 -9.02 -5.96
CA GLU A 32 0.16 -9.18 -5.97
C GLU A 32 0.65 -10.15 -7.07
N LYS A 33 -0.08 -11.24 -7.34
CA LYS A 33 0.32 -12.24 -8.36
C LYS A 33 0.37 -11.70 -9.79
N SER A 34 -0.28 -10.58 -10.09
CA SER A 34 -0.30 -9.98 -11.44
C SER A 34 0.84 -8.99 -11.70
N CYS A 35 1.51 -8.52 -10.66
CA CYS A 35 2.49 -7.44 -10.75
C CYS A 35 3.91 -7.99 -10.91
N LYS A 36 4.52 -7.79 -12.09
CA LYS A 36 5.90 -8.22 -12.42
C LYS A 36 6.95 -7.77 -11.39
N ILE A 37 6.68 -6.67 -10.68
CA ILE A 37 7.56 -6.08 -9.66
C ILE A 37 7.78 -6.98 -8.44
N HIS A 38 6.80 -7.82 -8.07
CA HIS A 38 6.92 -8.76 -6.95
C HIS A 38 7.82 -9.96 -7.28
N ARG A 39 8.21 -10.14 -8.55
CA ARG A 39 9.24 -11.13 -8.94
C ARG A 39 10.62 -10.76 -8.42
N SER A 40 10.82 -9.49 -8.05
CA SER A 40 12.05 -8.97 -7.43
C SER A 40 11.69 -8.31 -6.09
N PRO A 41 11.67 -9.07 -4.97
CA PRO A 41 11.41 -8.53 -3.64
C PRO A 41 12.20 -7.25 -3.27
N PRO A 42 13.50 -7.11 -3.60
CA PRO A 42 14.23 -5.89 -3.25
C PRO A 42 13.72 -4.64 -3.99
N VAL A 43 13.31 -4.78 -5.26
CA VAL A 43 12.78 -3.65 -6.04
C VAL A 43 11.42 -3.23 -5.49
N HIS A 44 10.55 -4.20 -5.19
CA HIS A 44 9.26 -3.93 -4.55
C HIS A 44 9.45 -3.17 -3.23
N HIS A 45 10.38 -3.60 -2.38
CA HIS A 45 10.68 -2.94 -1.12
C HIS A 45 11.09 -1.47 -1.34
N VAL A 46 12.00 -1.20 -2.27
CA VAL A 46 12.42 0.19 -2.58
C VAL A 46 11.23 1.04 -3.04
N MET A 47 10.35 0.49 -3.87
CA MET A 47 9.17 1.23 -4.35
C MET A 47 8.17 1.51 -3.22
N ASP A 48 7.95 0.57 -2.29
CA ASP A 48 7.12 0.83 -1.10
C ASP A 48 7.73 1.89 -0.19
N GLN A 49 9.06 1.90 -0.03
CA GLN A 49 9.75 2.93 0.75
C GLN A 49 9.57 4.34 0.15
N ILE A 50 9.63 4.46 -1.18
CA ILE A 50 9.35 5.73 -1.87
C ILE A 50 7.91 6.20 -1.59
N CYS A 51 6.93 5.29 -1.68
CA CYS A 51 5.54 5.60 -1.38
C CYS A 51 5.32 6.00 0.09
N LEU A 52 6.02 5.36 1.02
CA LEU A 52 5.96 5.66 2.45
C LEU A 52 6.52 7.05 2.75
N LEU A 53 7.71 7.36 2.25
CA LEU A 53 8.35 8.66 2.47
C LEU A 53 7.54 9.80 1.85
N CYS A 54 6.99 9.57 0.65
CA CYS A 54 6.10 10.52 -0.01
C CYS A 54 4.83 10.76 0.81
N HIS A 55 4.20 9.70 1.33
CA HIS A 55 3.07 9.85 2.26
C HIS A 55 3.46 10.66 3.48
N GLU A 56 4.61 10.39 4.11
CA GLU A 56 5.01 11.10 5.32
C GLU A 56 5.10 12.62 5.09
N MET A 57 5.71 13.02 3.97
CA MET A 57 5.82 14.43 3.57
C MET A 57 4.48 15.09 3.26
N PHE A 58 3.55 14.39 2.58
CA PHE A 58 2.28 14.96 2.09
C PHE A 58 1.04 14.45 2.83
N SER A 59 1.22 13.85 4.00
CA SER A 59 0.15 13.21 4.78
C SER A 59 -1.02 14.14 5.11
N HIS A 60 -0.75 15.44 5.24
CA HIS A 60 -1.73 16.47 5.53
C HIS A 60 -2.65 16.77 4.33
N GLU A 61 -2.13 16.67 3.11
CA GLU A 61 -2.88 16.96 1.88
C GLU A 61 -3.49 15.68 1.27
N ALA A 62 -2.78 14.56 1.39
CA ALA A 62 -3.15 13.29 0.77
C ALA A 62 -2.91 12.12 1.76
N PRO A 63 -3.84 11.88 2.70
CA PRO A 63 -3.68 10.81 3.71
C PRO A 63 -3.67 9.40 3.11
N ASN A 64 -4.29 9.21 1.94
CA ASN A 64 -4.33 7.92 1.24
C ASN A 64 -3.19 7.74 0.23
N LEU A 65 -2.22 8.67 0.19
CA LEU A 65 -1.19 8.72 -0.85
C LEU A 65 -0.37 7.43 -0.93
N ARG A 66 -0.09 6.78 0.21
CA ARG A 66 0.65 5.51 0.23
C ARG A 66 -0.10 4.39 -0.51
N ALA A 67 -1.40 4.25 -0.26
CA ALA A 67 -2.22 3.23 -0.90
C ALA A 67 -2.37 3.50 -2.40
N GLU A 68 -2.63 4.75 -2.77
CA GLU A 68 -2.72 5.18 -4.16
C GLU A 68 -1.40 4.97 -4.92
N CYS A 69 -0.26 5.27 -4.28
CA CYS A 69 1.07 5.10 -4.85
C CYS A 69 1.39 3.63 -5.16
N ARG A 70 0.96 2.69 -4.30
CA ARG A 70 1.14 1.24 -4.52
C ARG A 70 0.16 0.64 -5.54
N SER A 71 -0.89 1.38 -5.91
CA SER A 71 -1.92 0.88 -6.81
C SER A 71 -1.38 0.56 -8.21
N ASN A 72 -2.06 -0.34 -8.92
CA ASN A 72 -1.74 -0.70 -10.30
C ASN A 72 -0.25 -1.06 -10.52
N CYS A 73 0.35 -1.80 -9.58
CA CYS A 73 1.76 -2.21 -9.65
C CYS A 73 2.74 -1.03 -9.76
N PHE A 74 2.49 0.08 -9.04
CA PHE A 74 3.27 1.33 -9.13
C PHE A 74 3.23 2.00 -10.53
N ARG A 75 2.33 1.57 -11.43
CA ARG A 75 2.11 2.18 -12.75
C ARG A 75 0.99 3.19 -12.67
N ASN A 76 1.24 4.27 -11.94
CA ASN A 76 0.30 5.36 -11.74
C ASN A 76 1.05 6.69 -11.58
N ASP A 77 0.34 7.79 -11.75
CA ASP A 77 0.93 9.13 -11.71
C ASP A 77 1.42 9.52 -10.31
N LYS A 78 0.82 8.97 -9.25
CA LYS A 78 1.24 9.24 -7.86
C LYS A 78 2.66 8.73 -7.62
N PHE A 79 2.94 7.49 -8.04
CA PHE A 79 4.28 6.92 -7.95
C PHE A 79 5.31 7.71 -8.76
N SER A 80 4.99 8.06 -10.01
CA SER A 80 5.88 8.88 -10.86
C SER A 80 6.16 10.26 -10.25
N THR A 81 5.15 10.89 -9.66
CA THR A 81 5.29 12.18 -8.98
C THR A 81 6.17 12.07 -7.74
N CYS A 82 5.94 11.05 -6.89
CA CYS A 82 6.77 10.78 -5.73
C CYS A 82 8.23 10.50 -6.13
N MET A 83 8.47 9.68 -7.15
CA MET A 83 9.83 9.43 -7.66
C MET A 83 10.51 10.69 -8.19
N ALA A 84 9.77 11.59 -8.86
CA ALA A 84 10.33 12.83 -9.41
C ALA A 84 10.93 13.73 -8.33
N MET A 85 10.35 13.73 -7.12
CA MET A 85 10.88 14.49 -5.97
C MET A 85 12.24 13.98 -5.50
N PHE A 86 12.48 12.68 -5.60
CA PHE A 86 13.76 12.06 -5.23
C PHE A 86 14.75 12.01 -6.40
N SER A 87 14.32 12.35 -7.61
CA SER A 87 15.18 12.38 -8.78
C SER A 87 15.99 13.68 -8.81
N SER A 88 17.31 13.57 -8.93
CA SER A 88 18.26 14.70 -8.96
C SER A 88 18.21 15.54 -10.26
N LYS A 89 17.14 15.40 -11.06
CA LYS A 89 16.98 16.08 -12.35
C LYS A 89 16.77 17.60 -12.22
N ASN A 90 16.59 18.11 -11.00
CA ASN A 90 16.50 19.53 -10.66
C ASN A 90 17.75 20.07 -9.95
N ARG A 91 18.95 19.50 -10.14
CA ARG A 91 20.14 20.32 -9.89
C ARG A 91 20.16 21.38 -10.99
N PRO A 92 19.99 22.68 -10.70
CA PRO A 92 20.50 23.67 -11.63
C PRO A 92 21.96 23.29 -11.86
N ALA A 93 22.39 23.23 -13.12
CA ALA A 93 23.80 23.13 -13.43
C ALA A 93 24.45 24.36 -12.78
N GLU A 94 24.95 24.19 -11.56
CA GLU A 94 25.87 25.11 -10.92
C GLU A 94 27.08 25.14 -11.84
N ARG A 95 27.03 26.10 -12.74
CA ARG A 95 28.10 26.52 -13.62
C ARG A 95 29.27 26.84 -12.70
N ASP A 96 30.28 25.97 -12.71
CA ASP A 96 31.65 26.29 -12.30
C ASP A 96 31.97 27.74 -12.68
N ARG A 97 32.18 28.57 -11.66
CA ARG A 97 32.76 29.90 -11.80
C ARG A 97 33.68 30.17 -10.63
#